data_AF-A0ABD3MA54-F1
#
_entry.id   AF-A0ABD3MA54-F1
#
_cell.length_a   1.000
_cell.length_b   1.000
_cell.length_c   1.000
_cell.angle_alpha   90.00
_cell.angle_beta   90.00
_cell.angle_gamma   90.00
#
_symmetry.space_group_name_H-M   'P 1'
#
loop_
_entity.id
_entity.type
_entity.pdbx_description
1 polymer ?
#
loop_
_entity_poly.entity_id
_entity_poly.type
_entity_poly.pdbx_seq_one_letter_code
_entity_poly.pdbx_strand_id
1 'polypeptide(L)'
;MPMPCQHIKFGDPRTVIVKEGGEELLVTDSSLFVVPETILAESKRVPPSHVQSRPPNFDHQGLLVDVLSVGSRTRPEYMTAQINTWASHPHVRNFWGIDEEQDYDPHCDQMDNDAFQSYVQSCRGDMGWKSTRIENFRKKYFGLASGIEIEARNAGWFCAQRRPGHGLGWLMEMYRDSANIPDVLMIVDDDTAVDVEMMNRSMQQHSQFVDGLPFVGSSCVFSWRPDFTFGFGGFGTFFNRAAIQRLIQPLYCNDNASQHIEDPSYNELTCAKLQQNTIGELDVFRDGDSVFDIFYKYSALRTFCLHSDWVVGYMLTHYLHELLQQLQPMRCKSEICDSESISCHNQGPEEMDKFVQDRFYSSASSA
;
A
#
# COMPACT_ATOMS: atom_id res chain seq x y z
N MET A 1 -49.01 28.12 -7.17
CA MET A 1 -49.08 26.95 -6.27
C MET A 1 -48.11 25.91 -6.78
N PRO A 2 -47.03 25.55 -6.06
CA PRO A 2 -46.18 24.43 -6.40
C PRO A 2 -46.49 23.21 -5.51
N MET A 3 -46.59 22.02 -6.10
CA MET A 3 -46.44 20.68 -5.48
C MET A 3 -46.72 19.60 -6.56
N PRO A 4 -46.24 18.35 -6.44
CA PRO A 4 -45.00 17.87 -5.79
C PRO A 4 -44.20 16.89 -6.67
N CYS A 5 -42.91 16.71 -6.34
CA CYS A 5 -42.06 15.65 -6.88
C CYS A 5 -42.55 14.26 -6.46
N GLN A 6 -42.70 13.35 -7.43
CA GLN A 6 -42.92 11.93 -7.18
C GLN A 6 -41.56 11.24 -7.00
N HIS A 7 -41.43 10.52 -5.88
CA HIS A 7 -40.33 9.63 -5.57
C HIS A 7 -40.26 8.48 -6.58
N ILE A 8 -39.10 8.31 -7.22
CA ILE A 8 -38.74 7.09 -7.94
C ILE A 8 -38.11 6.13 -6.92
N LYS A 9 -38.80 5.02 -6.64
CA LYS A 9 -38.22 3.87 -5.93
C LYS A 9 -37.33 3.11 -6.91
N PHE A 10 -36.02 3.08 -6.65
CA PHE A 10 -35.13 2.09 -7.25
C PHE A 10 -35.02 0.90 -6.29
N GLY A 11 -35.22 -0.29 -6.84
CA GLY A 11 -35.11 -1.55 -6.11
C GLY A 11 -33.69 -1.78 -5.64
N ASP A 12 -33.62 -2.22 -4.39
CA ASP A 12 -32.42 -2.48 -3.58
C ASP A 12 -31.94 -3.93 -3.83
N PRO A 13 -30.69 -4.17 -4.30
CA PRO A 13 -30.12 -5.51 -4.31
C PRO A 13 -29.47 -5.77 -2.94
N ARG A 14 -30.28 -6.12 -1.94
CA ARG A 14 -29.78 -6.60 -0.64
C ARG A 14 -29.25 -8.03 -0.77
N THR A 15 -27.94 -8.20 -0.66
CA THR A 15 -27.40 -9.44 -0.08
C THR A 15 -27.58 -9.35 1.44
N VAL A 16 -28.59 -10.05 1.95
CA VAL A 16 -28.87 -10.17 3.38
C VAL A 16 -27.77 -11.03 4.01
N ILE A 17 -26.95 -10.46 4.89
CA ILE A 17 -26.05 -11.23 5.75
C ILE A 17 -26.84 -11.61 6.99
N VAL A 18 -27.30 -12.86 7.03
CA VAL A 18 -27.96 -13.44 8.22
C VAL A 18 -26.86 -13.83 9.21
N LYS A 19 -26.87 -13.21 10.39
CA LYS A 19 -26.07 -13.65 11.54
C LYS A 19 -26.62 -15.01 12.01
N GLU A 20 -25.77 -15.98 12.35
CA GLU A 20 -26.23 -17.15 13.13
C GLU A 20 -26.91 -16.63 14.40
N GLY A 21 -28.24 -16.74 14.46
CA GLY A 21 -29.08 -16.13 15.48
C GLY A 21 -30.35 -15.42 14.97
N GLY A 22 -30.46 -15.13 13.66
CA GLY A 22 -31.73 -14.76 13.04
C GLY A 22 -32.23 -13.33 13.28
N GLU A 23 -31.39 -12.38 13.68
CA GLU A 23 -31.75 -10.95 13.68
C GLU A 23 -31.36 -10.28 12.36
N GLU A 24 -32.35 -9.76 11.64
CA GLU A 24 -32.17 -8.93 10.45
C GLU A 24 -31.62 -7.54 10.84
N LEU A 25 -30.41 -7.21 10.39
CA LEU A 25 -29.86 -5.87 10.55
C LEU A 25 -30.51 -4.93 9.51
N LEU A 26 -31.38 -4.03 9.96
CA LEU A 26 -31.90 -2.93 9.15
C LEU A 26 -30.76 -1.93 8.88
N VAL A 27 -30.14 -2.06 7.71
CA VAL A 27 -29.19 -1.10 7.14
C VAL A 27 -29.94 0.18 6.80
N THR A 28 -29.86 1.19 7.67
CA THR A 28 -30.30 2.57 7.36
C THR A 28 -29.19 3.29 6.59
N ASP A 29 -29.53 4.14 5.62
CA ASP A 29 -28.67 4.89 4.67
C ASP A 29 -27.39 5.57 5.22
N SER A 30 -27.16 5.59 6.53
CA SER A 30 -25.95 6.10 7.19
C SER A 30 -24.90 5.02 7.52
N SER A 31 -25.18 3.73 7.32
CA SER A 31 -24.26 2.61 7.64
C SER A 31 -23.36 2.18 6.47
N LEU A 32 -23.09 3.08 5.52
CA LEU A 32 -22.30 2.83 4.31
C LEU A 32 -20.78 2.65 4.56
N PHE A 33 -20.29 2.88 5.79
CA PHE A 33 -18.88 3.28 5.98
C PHE A 33 -18.03 2.46 6.94
N VAL A 34 -18.54 1.42 7.61
CA VAL A 34 -17.69 0.65 8.54
C VAL A 34 -17.98 -0.83 8.40
N VAL A 35 -16.96 -1.61 8.05
CA VAL A 35 -16.97 -3.06 8.26
C VAL A 35 -17.12 -3.28 9.77
N PRO A 36 -18.18 -3.95 10.25
CA PRO A 36 -18.41 -4.16 11.68
C PRO A 36 -17.15 -4.67 12.38
N GLU A 37 -16.86 -4.19 13.59
CA GLU A 37 -15.69 -4.60 14.40
C GLU A 37 -15.50 -6.11 14.48
N THR A 38 -16.60 -6.87 14.44
CA THR A 38 -16.56 -8.33 14.43
C THR A 38 -15.86 -8.89 13.20
N ILE A 39 -16.03 -8.28 12.02
CA ILE A 39 -15.32 -8.66 10.79
C ILE A 39 -13.87 -8.22 10.85
N LEU A 40 -13.52 -7.06 11.44
CA LEU A 40 -12.12 -6.66 11.67
C LEU A 40 -11.39 -7.55 12.71
N ALA A 41 -12.15 -8.14 13.65
CA ALA A 41 -11.64 -9.08 14.64
C ALA A 41 -11.51 -10.51 14.09
N GLU A 42 -12.39 -10.92 13.16
CA GLU A 42 -12.37 -12.22 12.46
C GLU A 42 -11.45 -12.23 11.23
N SER A 43 -11.26 -11.08 10.57
CA SER A 43 -10.25 -10.86 9.53
C SER A 43 -8.84 -10.72 10.09
N LYS A 44 -8.66 -10.93 11.40
CA LYS A 44 -7.34 -10.97 12.02
C LYS A 44 -6.55 -12.11 11.37
N ARG A 45 -5.82 -11.70 10.33
CA ARG A 45 -4.49 -12.18 10.00
C ARG A 45 -4.54 -13.55 9.33
N VAL A 46 -5.15 -13.59 8.15
CA VAL A 46 -4.88 -14.68 7.21
C VAL A 46 -3.38 -14.61 6.88
N PRO A 47 -2.60 -15.68 7.14
CA PRO A 47 -1.20 -15.70 6.79
C PRO A 47 -0.99 -15.46 5.29
N PRO A 48 0.14 -14.87 4.89
CA PRO A 48 0.49 -14.74 3.48
C PRO A 48 0.44 -16.10 2.75
N SER A 49 -0.07 -16.11 1.53
CA SER A 49 -0.23 -17.35 0.73
C SER A 49 1.12 -17.94 0.31
N HIS A 50 2.12 -17.09 0.13
CA HIS A 50 3.48 -17.49 -0.19
C HIS A 50 4.43 -17.02 0.90
N VAL A 51 5.16 -17.96 1.51
CA VAL A 51 6.11 -17.68 2.58
C VAL A 51 7.45 -18.32 2.28
N GLN A 52 8.50 -17.50 2.26
CA GLN A 52 9.87 -17.95 2.36
C GLN A 52 10.53 -17.21 3.52
N SER A 53 10.90 -17.93 4.57
CA SER A 53 11.54 -17.35 5.75
C SER A 53 12.84 -18.07 6.07
N ARG A 54 13.85 -17.28 6.44
CA ARG A 54 15.10 -17.79 7.00
C ARG A 54 14.98 -17.97 8.52
N PRO A 55 15.78 -18.87 9.13
CA PRO A 55 15.81 -19.03 10.58
C PRO A 55 16.18 -17.73 11.31
N PRO A 56 15.71 -17.52 12.56
CA PRO A 56 16.04 -16.32 13.34
C PRO A 56 17.54 -16.11 13.58
N ASN A 57 18.32 -17.19 13.62
CA ASN A 57 19.77 -17.16 13.82
C ASN A 57 20.55 -17.26 12.49
N PHE A 58 19.93 -16.88 11.37
CA PHE A 58 20.61 -16.86 10.09
C PHE A 58 21.73 -15.82 10.12
N ASP A 59 22.97 -16.30 9.98
CA ASP A 59 24.15 -15.45 9.85
C ASP A 59 24.04 -14.69 8.52
N HIS A 60 23.79 -13.39 8.61
CA HIS A 60 23.71 -12.49 7.48
C HIS A 60 24.86 -11.49 7.61
N GLN A 61 25.69 -11.45 6.59
CA GLN A 61 26.56 -10.31 6.38
C GLN A 61 25.75 -9.27 5.61
N GLY A 62 25.69 -8.02 6.09
CA GLY A 62 25.00 -6.92 5.40
C GLY A 62 23.55 -6.69 5.85
N LEU A 63 22.76 -6.02 5.01
CA LEU A 63 21.39 -5.61 5.36
C LEU A 63 20.43 -6.80 5.41
N LEU A 64 19.54 -6.78 6.39
CA LEU A 64 18.42 -7.69 6.52
C LEU A 64 17.20 -7.12 5.80
N VAL A 65 16.69 -7.85 4.81
CA VAL A 65 15.61 -7.38 3.94
C VAL A 65 14.38 -8.28 4.10
N ASP A 66 13.22 -7.69 4.33
CA ASP A 66 11.94 -8.39 4.21
C ASP A 66 11.16 -7.85 3.00
N VAL A 67 10.35 -8.72 2.40
CA VAL A 67 9.58 -8.44 1.18
C VAL A 67 8.10 -8.69 1.44
N LEU A 68 7.28 -7.72 1.06
CA LEU A 68 5.84 -7.86 0.85
C LEU A 68 5.56 -7.79 -0.65
N SER A 69 5.22 -8.93 -1.25
CA SER A 69 4.83 -9.01 -2.66
C SER A 69 3.31 -9.07 -2.77
N VAL A 70 2.75 -8.20 -3.60
CA VAL A 70 1.30 -8.12 -3.87
C VAL A 70 1.03 -8.76 -5.23
N GLY A 71 0.29 -9.87 -5.23
CA GLY A 71 0.04 -10.63 -6.44
C GLY A 71 -1.39 -11.09 -6.60
N SER A 72 -1.56 -12.08 -7.48
CA SER A 72 -2.83 -12.75 -7.70
C SER A 72 -2.70 -14.28 -7.70
N ARG A 73 -3.65 -14.97 -7.07
CA ARG A 73 -3.82 -16.44 -7.08
C ARG A 73 -4.04 -17.00 -8.49
N THR A 74 -4.41 -16.13 -9.44
CA THR A 74 -4.59 -16.51 -10.86
C THR A 74 -3.28 -16.57 -11.63
N ARG A 75 -2.20 -16.00 -11.08
CA ARG A 75 -0.84 -15.98 -11.64
C ARG A 75 0.22 -16.31 -10.57
N PRO A 76 0.08 -17.42 -9.83
CA PRO A 76 0.98 -17.76 -8.73
C PRO A 76 2.44 -17.98 -9.19
N GLU A 77 2.65 -18.22 -10.49
CA GLU A 77 3.96 -18.36 -11.10
C GLU A 77 4.83 -17.11 -10.94
N TYR A 78 4.25 -15.91 -10.82
CA TYR A 78 4.99 -14.66 -10.68
C TYR A 78 5.68 -14.55 -9.31
N MET A 79 4.93 -14.72 -8.21
CA MET A 79 5.53 -14.77 -6.87
C MET A 79 6.48 -15.97 -6.71
N THR A 80 6.15 -17.11 -7.33
CA THR A 80 7.06 -18.27 -7.37
C THR A 80 8.37 -17.94 -8.08
N ALA A 81 8.32 -17.18 -9.17
CA ALA A 81 9.51 -16.73 -9.88
C ALA A 81 10.35 -15.77 -9.03
N GLN A 82 9.72 -14.83 -8.30
CA GLN A 82 10.43 -13.95 -7.37
C GLN A 82 11.19 -14.75 -6.29
N ILE A 83 10.50 -15.69 -5.62
CA ILE A 83 11.06 -16.62 -4.62
C ILE A 83 12.27 -17.38 -5.17
N ASN A 84 12.13 -17.96 -6.36
CA ASN A 84 13.17 -18.81 -6.97
C ASN A 84 14.31 -18.00 -7.61
N THR A 85 14.19 -16.68 -7.69
CA THR A 85 15.21 -15.80 -8.28
C THR A 85 15.75 -14.83 -7.23
N TRP A 86 15.38 -13.56 -7.29
CA TRP A 86 15.97 -12.51 -6.49
C TRP A 86 15.57 -12.56 -5.01
N ALA A 87 14.40 -13.10 -4.65
CA ALA A 87 14.02 -13.22 -3.24
C ALA A 87 14.74 -14.38 -2.52
N SER A 88 15.43 -15.27 -3.26
CA SER A 88 16.35 -16.24 -2.67
C SER A 88 17.70 -15.63 -2.23
N HIS A 89 17.93 -14.35 -2.51
CA HIS A 89 19.17 -13.66 -2.19
C HIS A 89 19.52 -13.73 -0.70
N PRO A 90 20.82 -13.86 -0.31
CA PRO A 90 21.25 -13.97 1.09
C PRO A 90 20.73 -12.90 2.05
N HIS A 91 20.53 -11.67 1.57
CA HIS A 91 19.99 -10.56 2.36
C HIS A 91 18.48 -10.63 2.59
N VAL A 92 17.74 -11.36 1.75
CA VAL A 92 16.29 -11.50 1.92
C VAL A 92 16.02 -12.55 2.99
N ARG A 93 15.55 -12.09 4.14
CA ARG A 93 15.20 -12.93 5.29
C ARG A 93 13.80 -13.49 5.14
N ASN A 94 12.82 -12.63 4.92
CA ASN A 94 11.42 -13.04 4.74
C ASN A 94 10.86 -12.53 3.42
N PHE A 95 10.11 -13.39 2.76
CA PHE A 95 9.24 -13.06 1.65
C PHE A 95 7.81 -13.43 2.03
N TRP A 96 6.92 -12.45 1.92
CA TRP A 96 5.50 -12.57 2.21
C TRP A 96 4.72 -12.21 0.95
N GLY A 97 4.17 -13.21 0.26
CA GLY A 97 3.28 -13.00 -0.88
C GLY A 97 1.83 -12.98 -0.42
N ILE A 98 1.11 -11.91 -0.79
CA ILE A 98 -0.32 -11.77 -0.54
C ILE A 98 -1.11 -11.71 -1.84
N ASP A 99 -2.26 -12.34 -1.87
CA ASP A 99 -3.18 -12.40 -3.00
C ASP A 99 -4.65 -12.32 -2.54
N GLU A 100 -5.58 -12.72 -3.40
CA GLU A 100 -7.02 -12.74 -3.12
C GLU A 100 -7.39 -13.53 -1.85
N GLU A 101 -6.60 -14.52 -1.41
CA GLU A 101 -6.87 -15.27 -0.19
C GLU A 101 -6.79 -14.39 1.07
N GLN A 102 -6.01 -13.31 1.02
CA GLN A 102 -5.89 -12.33 2.09
C GLN A 102 -6.82 -11.12 1.91
N ASP A 103 -7.62 -11.06 0.84
CA ASP A 103 -8.59 -10.00 0.67
C ASP A 103 -9.73 -10.13 1.70
N TYR A 104 -10.27 -8.99 2.15
CA TYR A 104 -11.47 -8.97 3.00
C TYR A 104 -12.70 -9.59 2.30
N ASP A 105 -12.68 -9.62 0.97
CA ASP A 105 -13.61 -10.36 0.12
C ASP A 105 -12.80 -11.19 -0.89
N PRO A 106 -12.56 -12.49 -0.63
CA PRO A 106 -11.78 -13.36 -1.52
C PRO A 106 -12.41 -13.64 -2.89
N HIS A 107 -13.62 -13.15 -3.13
CA HIS A 107 -14.34 -13.25 -4.40
C HIS A 107 -14.58 -11.87 -5.03
N CYS A 108 -13.88 -10.83 -4.56
CA CYS A 108 -13.97 -9.48 -5.10
C CYS A 108 -13.62 -9.43 -6.60
N ASP A 109 -12.77 -10.35 -7.08
CA ASP A 109 -12.44 -10.56 -8.49
C ASP A 109 -13.63 -11.05 -9.35
N GLN A 110 -14.69 -11.55 -8.71
CA GLN A 110 -15.87 -12.15 -9.36
C GLN A 110 -17.08 -11.21 -9.36
N MET A 111 -16.89 -9.90 -9.12
CA MET A 111 -17.97 -8.92 -9.24
C MET A 111 -18.64 -9.01 -10.61
N ASP A 112 -19.97 -9.11 -10.62
CA ASP A 112 -20.73 -8.92 -11.84
C ASP A 112 -20.63 -7.46 -12.32
N ASN A 113 -21.11 -7.22 -13.54
CA ASN A 113 -20.98 -5.89 -14.16
C ASN A 113 -21.75 -4.81 -13.39
N ASP A 114 -22.89 -5.13 -12.78
CA ASP A 114 -23.70 -4.12 -12.08
C ASP A 114 -23.04 -3.73 -10.76
N ALA A 115 -22.55 -4.72 -10.00
CA ALA A 115 -21.77 -4.51 -8.78
C ALA A 115 -20.48 -3.73 -9.07
N PHE A 116 -19.75 -4.11 -10.13
CA PHE A 116 -18.52 -3.43 -10.54
C PHE A 116 -18.79 -1.97 -10.95
N GLN A 117 -19.80 -1.71 -11.76
CA GLN A 117 -20.16 -0.35 -12.16
C GLN A 117 -20.61 0.49 -10.95
N SER A 118 -21.38 -0.11 -10.03
CA SER A 118 -21.78 0.56 -8.78
C SER A 118 -20.57 0.94 -7.92
N TYR A 119 -19.59 0.05 -7.78
CA TYR A 119 -18.34 0.31 -7.07
C TYR A 119 -17.56 1.46 -7.72
N VAL A 120 -17.34 1.41 -9.04
CA VAL A 120 -16.61 2.46 -9.77
C VAL A 120 -17.35 3.80 -9.69
N GLN A 121 -18.67 3.81 -9.84
CA GLN A 121 -19.48 5.03 -9.72
C GLN A 121 -19.40 5.62 -8.31
N SER A 122 -19.46 4.78 -7.27
CA SER A 122 -19.26 5.22 -5.89
C SER A 122 -17.87 5.86 -5.71
N CYS A 123 -16.82 5.20 -6.23
CA CYS A 123 -15.46 5.69 -6.18
C CYS A 123 -15.15 6.88 -7.10
N ARG A 124 -16.08 7.27 -7.99
CA ARG A 124 -16.03 8.52 -8.75
C ARG A 124 -17.03 9.57 -8.28
N GLY A 125 -17.96 9.18 -7.41
CA GLY A 125 -18.95 10.03 -6.79
C GLY A 125 -18.38 10.82 -5.62
N ASP A 126 -19.23 11.60 -4.97
CA ASP A 126 -18.85 12.39 -3.79
C ASP A 126 -18.72 11.49 -2.56
N MET A 127 -17.56 11.53 -1.90
CA MET A 127 -17.29 10.77 -0.68
C MET A 127 -17.34 11.66 0.56
N GLY A 128 -17.46 12.97 0.39
CA GLY A 128 -17.49 13.92 1.51
C GLY A 128 -16.14 14.11 2.19
N TRP A 129 -15.04 13.84 1.47
CA TRP A 129 -13.69 14.03 2.01
C TRP A 129 -13.41 15.51 2.22
N LYS A 130 -12.81 15.86 3.37
CA LYS A 130 -12.49 17.26 3.69
C LYS A 130 -11.51 17.88 2.69
N SER A 131 -10.60 17.08 2.14
CA SER A 131 -9.69 17.54 1.09
C SER A 131 -10.35 17.49 -0.28
N THR A 132 -10.93 18.61 -0.68
CA THR A 132 -11.47 18.80 -2.04
C THR A 132 -10.45 18.49 -3.13
N ARG A 133 -9.15 18.66 -2.84
CA ARG A 133 -8.07 18.39 -3.80
C ARG A 133 -7.84 16.89 -4.02
N ILE A 134 -7.67 16.12 -2.95
CA ILE A 134 -7.47 14.67 -3.04
C ILE A 134 -8.75 14.01 -3.55
N GLU A 135 -9.91 14.52 -3.12
CA GLU A 135 -11.19 14.06 -3.63
C GLU A 135 -11.35 14.29 -5.14
N ASN A 136 -11.07 15.50 -5.64
CA ASN A 136 -11.13 15.78 -7.07
C ASN A 136 -10.12 14.94 -7.87
N PHE A 137 -8.95 14.68 -7.29
CA PHE A 137 -7.96 13.80 -7.89
C PHE A 137 -8.50 12.37 -8.03
N ARG A 138 -9.01 11.77 -6.96
CA ARG A 138 -9.68 10.46 -7.01
C ARG A 138 -10.80 10.45 -8.05
N LYS A 139 -11.76 11.40 -7.98
CA LYS A 139 -12.91 11.46 -8.89
C LYS A 139 -12.47 11.47 -10.35
N LYS A 140 -11.39 12.18 -10.66
CA LYS A 140 -10.86 12.30 -12.02
C LYS A 140 -10.06 11.08 -12.47
N TYR A 141 -9.28 10.45 -11.58
CA TYR A 141 -8.25 9.48 -11.98
C TYR A 141 -8.53 8.03 -11.54
N PHE A 142 -9.54 7.79 -10.70
CA PHE A 142 -9.90 6.43 -10.28
C PHE A 142 -10.25 5.56 -11.49
N GLY A 143 -9.49 4.48 -11.67
CA GLY A 143 -9.60 3.56 -12.81
C GLY A 143 -9.14 4.13 -14.17
N LEU A 144 -8.53 5.32 -14.22
CA LEU A 144 -7.92 5.86 -15.46
C LEU A 144 -6.40 5.95 -15.40
N ALA A 145 -5.84 6.19 -14.21
CA ALA A 145 -4.41 6.40 -14.03
C ALA A 145 -3.55 5.17 -14.38
N SER A 146 -4.14 3.98 -14.42
CA SER A 146 -3.45 2.70 -14.65
C SER A 146 -3.49 2.22 -16.10
N GLY A 147 -4.14 2.95 -17.02
CA GLY A 147 -4.33 2.51 -18.40
C GLY A 147 -5.23 1.27 -18.55
N ILE A 148 -5.85 0.83 -17.46
CA ILE A 148 -6.78 -0.30 -17.43
C ILE A 148 -8.18 0.18 -17.75
N GLU A 149 -8.86 -0.55 -18.64
CA GLU A 149 -10.25 -0.26 -18.98
C GLU A 149 -11.19 -0.53 -17.81
N ILE A 150 -12.24 0.27 -17.68
CA ILE A 150 -13.25 0.11 -16.63
C ILE A 150 -14.26 -0.93 -17.09
N GLU A 151 -13.88 -2.18 -16.89
CA GLU A 151 -14.67 -3.35 -17.24
C GLU A 151 -14.65 -4.36 -16.10
N ALA A 152 -15.76 -5.08 -15.90
CA ALA A 152 -15.90 -6.04 -14.81
C ALA A 152 -14.82 -7.15 -14.82
N ARG A 153 -14.29 -7.51 -16.00
CA ARG A 153 -13.16 -8.44 -16.13
C ARG A 153 -11.89 -7.98 -15.40
N ASN A 154 -11.78 -6.69 -15.10
CA ASN A 154 -10.66 -6.09 -14.38
C ASN A 154 -10.96 -5.89 -12.89
N ALA A 155 -12.08 -6.40 -12.35
CA ALA A 155 -12.46 -6.25 -10.94
C ALA A 155 -11.31 -6.65 -10.00
N GLY A 156 -10.63 -7.77 -10.27
CA GLY A 156 -9.49 -8.23 -9.47
C GLY A 156 -8.39 -7.18 -9.30
N TRP A 157 -8.09 -6.37 -10.32
CA TRP A 157 -7.11 -5.29 -10.21
C TRP A 157 -7.56 -4.16 -9.28
N PHE A 158 -8.86 -3.83 -9.29
CA PHE A 158 -9.43 -2.83 -8.37
C PHE A 158 -9.47 -3.35 -6.92
N CYS A 159 -9.69 -4.64 -6.73
CA CYS A 159 -9.64 -5.29 -5.42
C CYS A 159 -8.22 -5.29 -4.86
N ALA A 160 -7.22 -5.58 -5.70
CA ALA A 160 -5.81 -5.61 -5.34
C ALA A 160 -5.30 -4.31 -4.70
N GLN A 161 -5.93 -3.16 -4.99
CA GLN A 161 -5.54 -1.86 -4.44
C GLN A 161 -5.57 -1.82 -2.89
N ARG A 162 -6.36 -2.70 -2.25
CA ARG A 162 -6.49 -2.81 -0.78
C ARG A 162 -5.40 -3.65 -0.13
N ARG A 163 -4.77 -4.55 -0.89
CA ARG A 163 -3.82 -5.56 -0.39
C ARG A 163 -2.63 -4.97 0.34
N PRO A 164 -1.99 -3.87 -0.09
CA PRO A 164 -0.91 -3.26 0.68
C PRO A 164 -1.33 -2.91 2.12
N GLY A 165 -2.53 -2.36 2.32
CA GLY A 165 -3.03 -2.08 3.68
C GLY A 165 -3.18 -3.35 4.52
N HIS A 166 -3.69 -4.44 3.91
CA HIS A 166 -3.79 -5.73 4.60
C HIS A 166 -2.41 -6.30 4.97
N GLY A 167 -1.48 -6.32 4.01
CA GLY A 167 -0.12 -6.81 4.20
C GLY A 167 0.67 -6.02 5.25
N LEU A 168 0.54 -4.69 5.26
CA LEU A 168 1.17 -3.83 6.26
C LEU A 168 0.63 -4.09 7.67
N GLY A 169 -0.67 -4.33 7.83
CA GLY A 169 -1.26 -4.72 9.10
C GLY A 169 -0.75 -6.07 9.61
N TRP A 170 -0.54 -7.05 8.71
CA TRP A 170 0.11 -8.32 9.07
C TRP A 170 1.56 -8.10 9.53
N LEU A 171 2.35 -7.33 8.77
CA LEU A 171 3.75 -7.06 9.08
C LEU A 171 3.93 -6.31 10.40
N MET A 172 3.05 -5.35 10.70
CA MET A 172 3.07 -4.64 11.96
C MET A 172 3.05 -5.59 13.17
N GLU A 173 2.27 -6.67 13.10
CA GLU A 173 2.20 -7.68 14.17
C GLU A 173 3.49 -8.47 14.32
N MET A 174 4.13 -8.81 13.19
CA MET A 174 5.44 -9.45 13.17
C MET A 174 6.53 -8.54 13.76
N TYR A 175 6.36 -7.23 13.60
CA TYR A 175 7.31 -6.18 13.98
C TYR A 175 7.01 -5.53 15.34
N ARG A 176 6.02 -6.02 16.09
CA ARG A 176 5.73 -5.53 17.45
C ARG A 176 6.94 -5.62 18.38
N ASP A 177 7.74 -6.66 18.21
CA ASP A 177 9.07 -6.73 18.82
C ASP A 177 10.06 -6.01 17.90
N SER A 178 10.67 -4.93 18.39
CA SER A 178 11.62 -4.12 17.62
C SER A 178 12.83 -4.92 17.15
N ALA A 179 13.17 -6.03 17.82
CA ALA A 179 14.21 -6.96 17.40
C ALA A 179 13.88 -7.67 16.07
N ASN A 180 12.59 -7.74 15.70
CA ASN A 180 12.14 -8.41 14.48
C ASN A 180 12.07 -7.49 13.26
N ILE A 181 12.23 -6.17 13.42
CA ILE A 181 12.18 -5.22 12.29
C ILE A 181 13.38 -5.48 11.36
N PRO A 182 13.21 -5.52 10.02
CA PRO A 182 14.32 -5.63 9.08
C PRO A 182 15.07 -4.30 8.94
N ASP A 183 16.24 -4.31 8.31
CA ASP A 183 16.90 -3.06 7.91
C ASP A 183 16.17 -2.39 6.75
N VAL A 184 15.59 -3.19 5.86
CA VAL A 184 14.77 -2.73 4.73
C VAL A 184 13.49 -3.58 4.63
N LEU A 185 12.33 -2.93 4.52
CA LEU A 185 11.10 -3.54 4.04
C LEU A 185 10.86 -3.11 2.60
N MET A 186 10.61 -4.06 1.72
CA MET A 186 10.25 -3.81 0.32
C MET A 186 8.79 -4.14 0.10
N ILE A 187 8.04 -3.26 -0.56
CA ILE A 187 6.70 -3.55 -1.10
C ILE A 187 6.82 -3.57 -2.62
N VAL A 188 6.41 -4.66 -3.26
CA VAL A 188 6.54 -4.88 -4.70
C VAL A 188 5.28 -5.53 -5.28
N ASP A 189 5.05 -5.37 -6.58
CA ASP A 189 4.05 -6.17 -7.32
C ASP A 189 4.64 -7.56 -7.65
N ASP A 190 3.79 -8.55 -7.95
CA ASP A 190 4.21 -9.93 -8.24
C ASP A 190 5.06 -10.06 -9.52
N ASP A 191 4.93 -9.13 -10.45
CA ASP A 191 5.69 -9.04 -11.70
C ASP A 191 6.98 -8.18 -11.59
N THR A 192 7.31 -7.71 -10.38
CA THR A 192 8.52 -6.92 -10.14
C THR A 192 9.77 -7.81 -9.99
N ALA A 193 10.89 -7.39 -10.59
CA ALA A 193 12.22 -7.96 -10.35
C ALA A 193 13.14 -6.94 -9.68
N VAL A 194 13.87 -7.35 -8.63
CA VAL A 194 14.74 -6.46 -7.85
C VAL A 194 16.19 -6.97 -7.87
N ASP A 195 17.13 -6.11 -8.27
CA ASP A 195 18.55 -6.33 -7.97
C ASP A 195 18.81 -5.95 -6.51
N VAL A 196 18.84 -6.95 -5.63
CA VAL A 196 18.96 -6.77 -4.18
C VAL A 196 20.29 -6.13 -3.79
N GLU A 197 21.37 -6.44 -4.50
CA GLU A 197 22.70 -5.86 -4.26
C GLU A 197 22.73 -4.39 -4.63
N MET A 198 22.16 -4.04 -5.78
CA MET A 198 22.04 -2.64 -6.19
C MET A 198 21.16 -1.87 -5.21
N MET A 199 19.99 -2.40 -4.84
CA MET A 199 19.09 -1.79 -3.87
C MET A 199 19.80 -1.52 -2.53
N ASN A 200 20.51 -2.51 -1.99
CA ASN A 200 21.25 -2.36 -0.75
C ASN A 200 22.28 -1.24 -0.83
N ARG A 201 23.09 -1.20 -1.90
CA ARG A 201 24.06 -0.12 -2.11
C ARG A 201 23.39 1.25 -2.20
N SER A 202 22.29 1.36 -2.94
CA SER A 202 21.56 2.61 -3.11
C SER A 202 20.95 3.12 -1.81
N MET A 203 20.38 2.24 -0.99
CA MET A 203 19.88 2.57 0.34
C MET A 203 21.02 3.06 1.24
N GLN A 204 22.14 2.33 1.29
CA GLN A 204 23.29 2.64 2.14
C GLN A 204 24.06 3.91 1.73
N GLN A 205 23.93 4.37 0.49
CA GLN A 205 24.54 5.62 0.02
C GLN A 205 23.73 6.86 0.41
N HIS A 206 22.48 6.69 0.84
CA HIS A 206 21.63 7.81 1.22
C HIS A 206 21.94 8.28 2.65
N SER A 207 22.13 9.58 2.85
CA SER A 207 22.53 10.13 4.16
C SER A 207 21.53 9.80 5.26
N GLN A 208 20.22 9.96 5.00
CA GLN A 208 19.18 9.61 5.99
C GLN A 208 19.25 8.15 6.43
N PHE A 209 19.60 7.22 5.52
CA PHE A 209 19.78 5.81 5.89
C PHE A 209 20.98 5.63 6.82
N VAL A 210 22.13 6.24 6.46
CA VAL A 210 23.38 6.18 7.23
C VAL A 210 23.21 6.80 8.61
N ASP A 211 22.48 7.91 8.69
CA ASP A 211 22.21 8.65 9.92
C ASP A 211 21.12 7.99 10.79
N GLY A 212 20.52 6.89 10.33
CA GLY A 212 19.45 6.19 11.06
C GLY A 212 18.14 6.98 11.13
N LEU A 213 17.93 7.94 10.23
CA LEU A 213 16.70 8.72 10.10
C LEU A 213 15.69 7.98 9.20
N PRO A 214 14.38 8.21 9.35
CA PRO A 214 13.41 7.64 8.43
C PRO A 214 13.74 7.97 6.99
N PHE A 215 13.69 6.95 6.16
CA PHE A 215 13.97 7.06 4.76
C PHE A 215 13.11 6.05 3.99
N VAL A 216 12.46 6.55 2.94
CA VAL A 216 11.72 5.70 2.01
C VAL A 216 12.15 6.04 0.60
N GLY A 217 12.59 5.01 -0.12
CA GLY A 217 13.04 5.10 -1.50
C GLY A 217 12.07 4.40 -2.45
N SER A 218 12.09 4.79 -3.72
CA SER A 218 11.51 4.00 -4.81
C SER A 218 12.37 4.11 -6.06
N SER A 219 12.30 3.11 -6.93
CA SER A 219 13.00 3.14 -8.22
C SER A 219 12.28 4.01 -9.25
N CYS A 220 11.05 4.43 -9.00
CA CYS A 220 10.34 5.41 -9.83
C CYS A 220 9.40 6.26 -8.96
N VAL A 221 9.78 7.52 -8.72
CA VAL A 221 8.99 8.49 -7.94
C VAL A 221 8.21 9.39 -8.87
N PHE A 222 6.91 9.48 -8.63
CA PHE A 222 6.03 10.45 -9.27
C PHE A 222 5.74 11.61 -8.31
N SER A 223 5.92 12.84 -8.80
CA SER A 223 5.52 14.05 -8.08
C SER A 223 4.26 14.62 -8.74
N TRP A 224 3.11 14.39 -8.12
CA TRP A 224 1.89 15.06 -8.55
C TRP A 224 1.91 16.54 -8.15
N ARG A 225 2.51 16.82 -6.99
CA ARG A 225 2.72 18.15 -6.42
C ARG A 225 3.97 18.15 -5.52
N PRO A 226 4.52 19.34 -5.21
CA PRO A 226 5.67 19.44 -4.31
C PRO A 226 5.45 18.79 -2.93
N ASP A 227 4.19 18.71 -2.47
CA ASP A 227 3.77 18.17 -1.18
C ASP A 227 3.14 16.76 -1.29
N PHE A 228 3.10 16.16 -2.48
CA PHE A 228 2.56 14.82 -2.67
C PHE A 228 3.33 14.03 -3.74
N THR A 229 4.16 13.13 -3.24
CA THR A 229 4.96 12.17 -4.02
C THR A 229 4.54 10.75 -3.70
N PHE A 230 4.54 9.87 -4.71
CA PHE A 230 4.33 8.44 -4.52
C PHE A 230 5.22 7.63 -5.46
N GLY A 231 5.46 6.38 -5.09
CA GLY A 231 6.23 5.44 -5.90
C GLY A 231 5.28 4.75 -6.86
N PHE A 232 5.72 4.54 -8.09
CA PHE A 232 4.96 3.70 -9.02
C PHE A 232 5.10 2.23 -8.59
N GLY A 233 3.99 1.54 -8.31
CA GLY A 233 3.95 0.25 -7.59
C GLY A 233 4.93 -0.81 -8.11
N GLY A 234 4.93 -1.04 -9.43
CA GLY A 234 5.81 -2.01 -10.09
C GLY A 234 7.32 -1.70 -10.05
N PHE A 235 7.75 -0.62 -9.40
CA PHE A 235 9.17 -0.25 -9.21
C PHE A 235 9.68 -0.47 -7.78
N GLY A 236 8.80 -0.98 -6.93
CA GLY A 236 9.07 -1.21 -5.52
C GLY A 236 9.10 0.08 -4.70
N THR A 237 8.69 -0.04 -3.44
CA THR A 237 8.87 0.99 -2.42
C THR A 237 9.65 0.38 -1.25
N PHE A 238 10.72 1.05 -0.83
CA PHE A 238 11.73 0.53 0.10
C PHE A 238 11.77 1.40 1.34
N PHE A 239 11.38 0.85 2.48
CA PHE A 239 11.38 1.52 3.78
C PHE A 239 12.60 1.09 4.56
N ASN A 240 13.36 2.03 5.12
CA ASN A 240 14.39 1.65 6.08
C ASN A 240 13.79 1.35 7.47
N ARG A 241 14.58 0.71 8.33
CA ARG A 241 14.23 0.39 9.73
C ARG A 241 13.58 1.56 10.47
N ALA A 242 14.16 2.75 10.40
CA ALA A 242 13.67 3.93 11.12
C ALA A 242 12.28 4.38 10.62
N ALA A 243 12.02 4.29 9.31
CA ALA A 243 10.70 4.55 8.75
C ALA A 243 9.66 3.52 9.22
N ILE A 244 10.03 2.23 9.25
CA ILE A 244 9.13 1.17 9.74
C ILE A 244 8.80 1.41 11.21
N GLN A 245 9.82 1.64 12.05
CA GLN A 245 9.65 1.94 13.48
C GLN A 245 8.68 3.09 13.72
N ARG A 246 8.81 4.17 12.96
CA ARG A 246 7.93 5.34 13.06
C ARG A 246 6.49 5.04 12.63
N LEU A 247 6.30 4.27 11.57
CA LEU A 247 4.96 3.92 11.05
C LEU A 247 4.22 2.89 11.91
N ILE A 248 4.93 2.05 12.67
CA ILE A 248 4.33 1.10 13.62
C ILE A 248 4.22 1.65 15.04
N GLN A 249 4.73 2.85 15.30
CA GLN A 249 4.64 3.48 16.62
C GLN A 249 3.15 3.75 16.96
N PRO A 250 2.67 3.31 18.14
CA PRO A 250 1.32 3.61 18.60
C PRO A 250 1.08 5.12 18.73
N LEU A 251 -0.07 5.59 18.23
CA LEU A 251 -0.48 6.99 18.32
C LEU A 251 -1.53 7.17 19.42
N TYR A 252 -1.35 8.24 20.19
CA TYR A 252 -2.27 8.62 21.26
C TYR A 252 -2.68 10.07 21.06
N CYS A 253 -3.87 10.28 20.50
CA CYS A 253 -4.33 11.60 20.08
C CYS A 253 -5.33 12.23 21.05
N ASN A 254 -5.76 11.50 22.08
CA ASN A 254 -6.57 12.05 23.17
C ASN A 254 -5.70 12.35 24.42
N ASP A 255 -6.00 13.46 25.10
CA ASP A 255 -5.16 14.13 26.12
C ASP A 255 -4.70 13.27 27.32
N ASN A 256 -5.27 12.09 27.54
CA ASN A 256 -5.02 11.28 28.74
C ASN A 256 -3.94 10.20 28.59
N ALA A 257 -3.39 9.96 27.38
CA ALA A 257 -2.47 8.84 27.12
C ALA A 257 -1.00 9.24 26.90
N SER A 258 -0.66 10.51 27.17
CA SER A 258 0.65 11.12 26.93
C SER A 258 1.82 10.56 27.77
N GLN A 259 1.57 9.62 28.70
CA GLN A 259 2.61 9.04 29.56
C GLN A 259 3.46 7.92 28.90
N HIS A 260 3.06 7.43 27.71
CA HIS A 260 3.74 6.31 27.02
C HIS A 260 4.21 6.64 25.60
N ILE A 261 4.40 7.92 25.27
CA ILE A 261 4.81 8.32 23.92
C ILE A 261 6.35 8.39 23.84
N GLU A 262 6.94 7.55 22.99
CA GLU A 262 8.39 7.53 22.75
C GLU A 262 8.89 8.79 22.02
N ASP A 263 8.13 9.28 21.04
CA ASP A 263 8.40 10.52 20.29
C ASP A 263 7.19 11.47 20.34
N PRO A 264 7.14 12.37 21.34
CA PRO A 264 6.03 13.31 21.52
C PRO A 264 5.82 14.25 20.33
N SER A 265 6.92 14.66 19.68
CA SER A 265 6.87 15.60 18.56
C SER A 265 6.25 14.97 17.31
N TYR A 266 6.64 13.72 17.03
CA TYR A 266 6.03 12.93 15.98
C TYR A 266 4.55 12.68 16.26
N ASN A 267 4.21 12.23 17.46
CA ASN A 267 2.82 11.96 17.83
C ASN A 267 1.95 13.21 17.71
N GLU A 268 2.39 14.35 18.22
CA GLU A 268 1.63 15.62 18.13
C GLU A 268 1.36 16.01 16.68
N LEU A 269 2.39 16.00 15.82
CA LEU A 269 2.23 16.35 14.41
C LEU A 269 1.34 15.35 13.67
N THR A 270 1.54 14.06 13.91
CA THR A 270 0.75 13.00 13.28
C THR A 270 -0.71 13.03 13.73
N CYS A 271 -0.97 13.27 15.01
CA CYS A 271 -2.33 13.49 15.53
C CYS A 271 -2.97 14.74 14.91
N ALA A 272 -2.23 15.85 14.77
CA ALA A 272 -2.72 17.04 14.11
C ALA A 272 -3.09 16.78 12.63
N LYS A 273 -2.33 15.92 11.92
CA LYS A 273 -2.66 15.48 10.55
C LYS A 273 -3.89 14.57 10.53
N LEU A 274 -3.97 13.60 11.44
CA LEU A 274 -5.11 12.70 11.56
C LEU A 274 -6.43 13.45 11.83
N GLN A 275 -6.40 14.49 12.67
CA GLN A 275 -7.57 15.34 12.96
C GLN A 275 -8.06 16.14 11.73
N GLN A 276 -7.20 16.33 10.73
CA GLN A 276 -7.64 16.92 9.44
C GLN A 276 -8.61 15.97 8.73
N ASN A 277 -8.58 14.66 9.02
CA ASN A 277 -9.45 13.63 8.47
C ASN A 277 -9.60 13.76 6.95
N THR A 278 -8.45 13.81 6.27
CA THR A 278 -8.33 14.23 4.87
C THR A 278 -9.09 13.31 3.92
N ILE A 279 -9.08 12.01 4.19
CA ILE A 279 -9.69 10.94 3.39
C ILE A 279 -10.72 10.12 4.18
N GLY A 280 -11.11 10.55 5.38
CA GLY A 280 -12.03 9.79 6.23
C GLY A 280 -11.35 8.77 7.14
N GLU A 281 -10.02 8.82 7.27
CA GLU A 281 -9.25 7.85 8.05
C GLU A 281 -9.42 7.98 9.57
N LEU A 282 -9.93 9.12 10.06
CA LEU A 282 -10.22 9.31 11.49
C LEU A 282 -11.34 8.36 11.96
N ASP A 283 -12.26 7.98 11.07
CA ASP A 283 -13.43 7.16 11.41
C ASP A 283 -13.04 5.72 11.77
N VAL A 284 -11.83 5.27 11.39
CA VAL A 284 -11.30 3.94 11.71
C VAL A 284 -10.25 3.95 12.81
N PHE A 285 -9.78 5.13 13.23
CA PHE A 285 -8.72 5.29 14.23
C PHE A 285 -9.22 5.05 15.66
N ARG A 286 -8.33 4.48 16.48
CA ARG A 286 -8.46 4.37 17.94
C ARG A 286 -7.11 4.69 18.56
N ASP A 287 -7.13 5.27 19.75
CA ASP A 287 -5.90 5.43 20.52
C ASP A 287 -5.18 4.09 20.70
N GLY A 288 -3.86 4.12 20.51
CA GLY A 288 -3.00 2.95 20.49
C GLY A 288 -2.80 2.36 19.08
N ASP A 289 -3.58 2.77 18.08
CA ASP A 289 -3.33 2.40 16.69
C ASP A 289 -2.07 3.09 16.16
N SER A 290 -1.26 2.35 15.41
CA SER A 290 -0.18 2.88 14.59
C SER A 290 -0.70 3.38 13.23
N VAL A 291 0.19 3.98 12.42
CA VAL A 291 -0.15 4.33 11.03
C VAL A 291 -0.50 3.07 10.24
N PHE A 292 0.25 1.98 10.41
CA PHE A 292 -0.07 0.72 9.75
C PHE A 292 -1.44 0.16 10.17
N ASP A 293 -1.85 0.30 11.44
CA ASP A 293 -3.19 -0.08 11.90
C ASP A 293 -4.29 0.74 11.21
N ILE A 294 -4.10 2.06 11.11
CA ILE A 294 -5.08 2.95 10.45
C ILE A 294 -5.31 2.50 9.01
N PHE A 295 -4.24 2.27 8.24
CA PHE A 295 -4.37 1.88 6.84
C PHE A 295 -4.77 0.43 6.62
N TYR A 296 -4.47 -0.46 7.57
CA TYR A 296 -5.05 -1.80 7.62
C TYR A 296 -6.58 -1.73 7.77
N LYS A 297 -7.08 -0.96 8.73
CA LYS A 297 -8.54 -0.80 8.94
C LYS A 297 -9.21 -0.04 7.81
N TYR A 298 -8.54 0.98 7.28
CA TYR A 298 -9.04 1.77 6.16
C TYR A 298 -9.15 0.94 4.86
N SER A 299 -8.22 0.01 4.62
CA SER A 299 -8.31 -0.89 3.45
C SER A 299 -9.44 -1.92 3.56
N ALA A 300 -9.97 -2.15 4.78
CA ALA A 300 -11.16 -2.98 4.99
C ALA A 300 -12.45 -2.33 4.50
N LEU A 301 -12.47 -1.00 4.29
CA LEU A 301 -13.68 -0.31 3.90
C LEU A 301 -14.18 -0.79 2.53
N ARG A 302 -15.48 -1.09 2.44
CA ARG A 302 -16.13 -1.48 1.17
C ARG A 302 -15.95 -0.43 0.08
N THR A 303 -15.81 0.84 0.47
CA THR A 303 -15.57 1.99 -0.41
C THR A 303 -14.12 2.47 -0.34
N PHE A 304 -13.15 1.55 -0.25
CA PHE A 304 -11.75 1.92 -0.46
C PHE A 304 -11.55 2.32 -1.91
N CYS A 305 -11.35 3.61 -2.15
CA CYS A 305 -11.33 4.21 -3.50
C CYS A 305 -10.00 4.89 -3.83
N LEU A 306 -8.89 4.39 -3.26
CA LEU A 306 -7.55 4.88 -3.54
C LEU A 306 -6.77 3.83 -4.32
N HIS A 307 -5.89 4.27 -5.21
CA HIS A 307 -4.87 3.40 -5.78
C HIS A 307 -3.84 3.05 -4.69
N SER A 308 -3.29 1.84 -4.69
CA SER A 308 -2.26 1.37 -3.74
C SER A 308 -1.09 2.36 -3.64
N ASP A 309 -0.50 2.73 -4.76
CA ASP A 309 0.58 3.72 -4.88
C ASP A 309 0.25 5.04 -4.17
N TRP A 310 -0.98 5.53 -4.36
CA TRP A 310 -1.42 6.78 -3.75
C TRP A 310 -1.57 6.65 -2.24
N VAL A 311 -2.05 5.50 -1.75
CA VAL A 311 -2.14 5.24 -0.32
C VAL A 311 -0.76 5.21 0.32
N VAL A 312 0.20 4.53 -0.30
CA VAL A 312 1.58 4.52 0.18
C VAL A 312 2.14 5.93 0.19
N GLY A 313 2.04 6.69 -0.90
CA GLY A 313 2.49 8.10 -0.92
C GLY A 313 1.77 8.98 0.11
N TYR A 314 0.49 8.76 0.35
CA TYR A 314 -0.28 9.45 1.38
C TYR A 314 0.24 9.14 2.78
N MET A 315 0.50 7.88 3.10
CA MET A 315 1.14 7.48 4.35
C MET A 315 2.48 8.19 4.57
N LEU A 316 3.34 8.23 3.55
CA LEU A 316 4.64 8.87 3.65
C LEU A 316 4.52 10.38 3.91
N THR A 317 3.76 11.06 3.06
CA THR A 317 3.65 12.52 3.09
C THR A 317 2.87 13.05 4.29
N HIS A 318 1.84 12.34 4.73
CA HIS A 318 0.96 12.80 5.81
C HIS A 318 1.31 12.23 7.19
N TYR A 319 1.91 11.04 7.25
CA TYR A 319 2.15 10.34 8.50
C TYR A 319 3.62 10.05 8.78
N LEU A 320 4.47 9.87 7.77
CA LEU A 320 5.92 9.79 7.99
C LEU A 320 6.57 11.18 8.01
N HIS A 321 5.90 12.19 7.44
CA HIS A 321 6.40 13.54 7.21
C HIS A 321 7.66 13.59 6.33
N GLU A 322 7.81 12.58 5.47
CA GLU A 322 8.93 12.44 4.53
C GLU A 322 8.40 12.41 3.10
N LEU A 323 9.22 12.93 2.18
CA LEU A 323 8.98 12.75 0.75
C LEU A 323 9.70 11.51 0.26
N LEU A 324 9.04 10.78 -0.63
CA LEU A 324 9.63 9.60 -1.25
C LEU A 324 10.84 10.01 -2.11
N GLN A 325 11.97 9.33 -1.91
CA GLN A 325 13.21 9.64 -2.62
C GLN A 325 13.44 8.68 -3.78
N GLN A 326 13.94 9.21 -4.89
CA GLN A 326 14.28 8.42 -6.06
C GLN A 326 15.64 7.74 -5.85
N LEU A 327 15.64 6.40 -5.83
CA LEU A 327 16.88 5.64 -5.74
C LEU A 327 17.65 5.68 -7.07
N GLN A 328 18.97 5.75 -6.96
CA GLN A 328 19.89 5.72 -8.11
C GLN A 328 20.56 4.35 -8.23
N PRO A 329 20.90 3.89 -9.45
CA PRO A 329 20.72 4.57 -10.72
C PRO A 329 19.26 4.58 -11.20
N MET A 330 18.80 5.73 -11.69
CA MET A 330 17.52 5.80 -12.40
C MET A 330 17.64 5.01 -13.72
N ARG A 331 16.72 4.05 -13.89
CA ARG A 331 16.51 3.38 -15.18
C ARG A 331 15.67 4.25 -16.11
N CYS A 332 14.66 4.92 -15.56
CA CYS A 332 13.77 5.81 -16.29
C CYS A 332 14.10 7.26 -15.91
N LYS A 333 14.48 8.07 -16.91
CA LYS A 333 14.74 9.52 -16.74
C LYS A 333 13.48 10.38 -16.89
N SER A 334 12.35 9.78 -17.24
CA SER A 334 11.13 10.54 -17.49
C SER A 334 10.47 10.94 -16.18
N GLU A 335 10.26 12.24 -16.01
CA GLU A 335 9.41 12.82 -14.95
C GLU A 335 7.91 12.70 -15.30
N ILE A 336 7.57 12.16 -16.46
CA ILE A 336 6.21 12.08 -17.00
C ILE A 336 5.86 10.62 -17.29
N CYS A 337 4.72 10.16 -16.77
CA CYS A 337 4.12 8.88 -17.17
C CYS A 337 3.58 8.95 -18.61
N ASP A 338 4.48 9.05 -19.60
CA ASP A 338 4.17 8.98 -21.02
C ASP A 338 4.51 7.60 -21.61
N SER A 339 4.16 7.37 -22.87
CA SER A 339 4.44 6.09 -23.54
C SER A 339 5.93 5.75 -23.61
N GLU A 340 6.83 6.74 -23.53
CA GLU A 340 8.28 6.50 -23.47
C GLU A 340 8.69 5.98 -22.09
N SER A 341 8.08 6.48 -21.01
CA SER A 341 8.24 5.89 -19.67
C SER A 341 7.74 4.43 -19.63
N ILE A 342 6.55 4.14 -20.17
CA ILE A 342 6.02 2.75 -20.24
C ILE A 342 6.97 1.82 -21.02
N SER A 343 7.68 2.31 -22.02
CA SER A 343 8.66 1.51 -22.77
C SER A 343 9.96 1.22 -22.00
N CYS A 344 10.40 2.08 -21.07
CA CYS A 344 11.49 1.74 -20.13
C CYS A 344 11.01 0.79 -19.02
N HIS A 345 9.69 0.62 -18.86
CA HIS A 345 9.03 -0.23 -17.87
C HIS A 345 8.75 -1.67 -18.36
N ASN A 346 8.80 -1.95 -19.67
CA ASN A 346 8.51 -3.26 -20.28
C ASN A 346 9.73 -4.01 -20.85
N GLN A 347 10.93 -3.71 -20.32
CA GLN A 347 12.18 -4.27 -20.82
C GLN A 347 12.46 -5.66 -20.24
N GLY A 348 12.78 -6.63 -21.10
CA GLY A 348 13.08 -8.00 -20.72
C GLY A 348 14.44 -8.19 -20.03
N PRO A 349 14.77 -9.44 -19.67
CA PRO A 349 16.03 -9.76 -18.98
C PRO A 349 17.30 -9.36 -19.75
N GLU A 350 17.30 -9.44 -21.09
CA GLU A 350 18.46 -9.08 -21.90
C GLU A 350 18.74 -7.56 -21.86
N GLU A 351 17.70 -6.73 -21.88
CA GLU A 351 17.84 -5.29 -21.71
C GLU A 351 18.22 -4.89 -20.28
N MET A 352 17.80 -5.67 -19.28
CA MET A 352 18.25 -5.52 -17.87
C MET A 352 19.76 -5.75 -17.74
N ASP A 353 20.26 -6.86 -18.29
CA ASP A 353 21.69 -7.20 -18.22
C ASP A 353 22.55 -6.14 -18.91
N LYS A 354 22.09 -5.65 -20.08
CA LYS A 354 22.80 -4.59 -20.81
C LYS A 354 22.83 -3.27 -20.04
N PHE A 355 21.73 -2.87 -19.39
CA PHE A 355 21.70 -1.64 -18.58
C PHE A 355 22.70 -1.69 -17.43
N VAL A 356 22.77 -2.83 -16.73
CA VAL A 356 23.75 -3.05 -15.66
C VAL A 356 25.17 -2.97 -16.23
N GLN A 357 25.46 -3.65 -17.33
CA GLN A 357 26.78 -3.62 -17.95
C GLN A 357 27.19 -2.19 -18.37
N ASP A 358 26.32 -1.46 -19.06
CA ASP A 358 26.62 -0.13 -19.59
C ASP A 358 26.89 0.90 -18.47
N ARG A 359 26.19 0.82 -17.32
CA ARG A 359 26.38 1.75 -16.19
C ARG A 359 27.63 1.44 -15.36
N PHE A 360 27.96 0.17 -15.17
CA PHE A 360 29.04 -0.23 -14.24
C PHE A 360 30.40 -0.42 -14.93
N TYR A 361 30.44 -0.80 -16.21
CA TYR A 361 31.71 -0.88 -16.96
C TYR A 361 32.16 0.47 -17.55
N SER A 362 31.26 1.43 -17.73
CA SER A 362 31.63 2.81 -18.13
C SER A 362 32.26 3.62 -16.98
N SER A 363 31.90 3.34 -15.72
CA SER A 363 32.56 3.95 -14.55
C SER A 363 33.95 3.37 -14.26
N ALA A 364 34.24 2.16 -14.73
CA ALA A 364 35.57 1.52 -14.58
C ALA A 364 36.58 1.96 -15.66
N SER A 365 36.10 2.55 -16.76
CA SER A 365 36.92 3.01 -17.89
C SER A 365 37.24 4.50 -17.85
N SER A 366 36.81 5.20 -16.80
CA SER A 366 37.05 6.64 -16.58
C SER A 366 37.80 6.95 -15.28
N ALA A 367 38.42 5.95 -14.65
CA ALA A 367 39.31 6.10 -13.49
C ALA A 367 40.80 6.09 -13.90
#